data_AF-A0A962M3L1-F1
#
_entry.id   AF-A0A962M3L1-F1
#
_cell.length_a   1.000
_cell.length_b   1.000
_cell.length_c   1.000
_cell.angle_alpha   90.00
_cell.angle_beta   90.00
_cell.angle_gamma   90.00
#
_symmetry.space_group_name_H-M   'P 1'
#
loop_
_entity.id
_entity.type
_entity.pdbx_description
1 polymer ?
#
loop_
_entity_poly.entity_id
_entity_poly.type
_entity_poly.pdbx_seq_one_letter_code
_entity_poly.pdbx_strand_id
1 'polypeptide(L)' 'MTKAGRLLALAAALALFVFSVWMYTRTADWVAIVFALGSAAYAIFFFTGGPGDRS' A
#
# COMPACT_ATOMS: atom_id res chain seq x y z
N MET A 1 -7.09 8.40 -14.21
CA MET A 1 -7.71 7.89 -12.97
C MET A 1 -8.45 9.03 -12.27
N THR A 2 -9.68 8.82 -11.81
CA THR A 2 -10.43 9.85 -11.08
C THR A 2 -9.83 10.06 -9.69
N LYS A 3 -9.91 11.28 -9.14
CA LYS A 3 -9.40 11.62 -7.80
C LYS A 3 -9.94 10.67 -6.72
N ALA A 4 -11.20 10.27 -6.86
CA ALA A 4 -11.88 9.30 -6.00
C ALA A 4 -11.22 7.90 -6.07
N GLY A 5 -10.92 7.41 -7.28
CA GLY A 5 -10.23 6.12 -7.45
C GLY A 5 -8.81 6.12 -6.85
N ARG A 6 -8.12 7.26 -6.91
CA ARG A 6 -6.80 7.44 -6.29
C ARG A 6 -6.85 7.36 -4.76
N LEU A 7 -7.82 8.05 -4.16
CA LEU A 7 -8.06 8.04 -2.72
C LEU A 7 -8.49 6.66 -2.20
N LEU A 8 -9.37 5.97 -2.92
CA LEU A 8 -9.80 4.62 -2.56
C LEU A 8 -8.66 3.62 -2.59
N ALA A 9 -7.80 3.68 -3.62
CA ALA A 9 -6.62 2.81 -3.70
C ALA A 9 -5.63 3.06 -2.56
N LEU A 10 -5.39 4.33 -2.21
CA LEU A 10 -4.55 4.71 -1.07
C LEU A 10 -5.14 4.25 0.27
N ALA A 11 -6.45 4.44 0.47
CA ALA A 11 -7.13 4.00 1.69
C ALA A 11 -7.08 2.47 1.84
N ALA A 12 -7.29 1.73 0.75
CA ALA A 12 -7.20 0.27 0.75
C ALA A 12 -5.77 -0.23 1.03
N ALA A 13 -4.75 0.39 0.43
CA ALA A 13 -3.36 0.05 0.71
C ALA A 13 -2.99 0.32 2.19
N LEU A 14 -3.42 1.46 2.74
CA LEU A 14 -3.16 1.80 4.13
C LEU A 14 -3.85 0.84 5.10
N ALA A 15 -5.10 0.48 4.84
CA ALA A 15 -5.83 -0.53 5.63
C ALA A 15 -5.12 -1.90 5.59
N LEU A 16 -4.67 -2.32 4.41
CA LEU A 16 -3.95 -3.58 4.23
C LEU A 16 -2.60 -3.59 4.97
N PHE A 17 -1.87 -2.47 4.93
CA PHE A 17 -0.60 -2.32 5.64
C PHE A 17 -0.79 -2.42 7.16
N VAL A 18 -1.74 -1.66 7.72
CA VAL A 18 -2.03 -1.69 9.17
C VAL A 18 -2.50 -3.08 9.60
N PHE A 19 -3.37 -3.72 8.82
CA PHE A 19 -3.83 -5.08 9.09
C PHE A 19 -2.68 -6.09 9.09
N SER A 20 -1.77 -6.00 8.11
CA SER A 20 -0.64 -6.90 7.99
C SER A 20 0.37 -6.74 9.12
N VAL A 21 0.68 -5.50 9.53
CA VAL A 21 1.53 -5.20 10.69
C VAL A 21 0.91 -5.73 11.98
N TRP A 22 -0.39 -5.50 12.19
CA TRP A 22 -1.10 -6.02 13.35
C TRP A 22 -1.07 -7.55 13.40
N MET A 23 -1.31 -8.20 12.27
CA MET A 23 -1.29 -9.66 12.14
C MET A 23 0.11 -10.21 12.43
N TYR A 24 1.17 -9.57 11.91
CA TYR A 24 2.54 -9.94 12.21
C TYR A 24 2.84 -9.95 13.72
N THR A 25 2.38 -8.94 14.46
CA THR A 25 2.58 -8.91 15.91
C THR A 25 1.82 -10.00 16.69
N ARG A 26 0.81 -10.63 16.08
CA ARG A 26 -0.01 -11.66 16.71
C ARG A 26 0.41 -13.08 16.35
N THR A 27 0.79 -13.33 15.11
CA THR A 27 1.12 -14.67 14.61
C THR A 27 2.59 -14.89 14.36
N ALA A 28 3.41 -13.83 14.31
CA ALA A 28 4.81 -13.86 13.89
C ALA A 28 5.01 -14.52 12.51
N ASP A 29 3.99 -14.47 11.64
CA ASP A 29 4.04 -15.04 10.31
C ASP A 29 4.86 -14.18 9.35
N TRP A 30 5.86 -14.78 8.71
CA TRP A 30 6.72 -14.10 7.74
C TRP A 30 5.94 -13.62 6.49
N VAL A 31 4.81 -14.26 6.17
CA VAL A 31 3.90 -13.87 5.08
C VAL A 31 3.31 -12.47 5.30
N ALA A 32 3.07 -12.08 6.56
CA ALA A 32 2.56 -10.75 6.89
C ALA A 32 3.60 -9.66 6.59
N ILE A 33 4.89 -9.92 6.80
CA ILE A 33 5.95 -8.99 6.39
C ILE A 33 5.96 -8.79 4.87
N VAL A 34 5.80 -9.87 4.09
CA VAL A 34 5.77 -9.79 2.62
C VAL A 34 4.59 -8.95 2.14
N PHE A 35 3.41 -9.11 2.76
CA PHE A 35 2.23 -8.31 2.45
C PHE A 35 2.38 -6.84 2.85
N ALA A 36 2.97 -6.57 4.03
CA ALA A 36 3.26 -5.20 4.47
C ALA A 36 4.25 -4.51 3.51
N LEU A 37 5.33 -5.19 3.11
CA LEU A 37 6.31 -4.68 2.15
C LEU A 37 5.70 -4.46 0.76
N GLY A 38 4.89 -5.40 0.27
CA GLY A 38 4.19 -5.25 -1.01
C GLY A 38 3.23 -4.06 -1.04
N SER A 39 2.51 -3.82 0.06
CA SER A 39 1.61 -2.68 0.19
C SER A 39 2.36 -1.35 0.26
N ALA A 40 3.48 -1.30 0.99
CA ALA A 40 4.37 -0.15 1.05
C ALA A 40 5.00 0.16 -0.33
N ALA A 41 5.48 -0.87 -1.04
CA ALA A 41 6.03 -0.74 -2.38
C ALA A 41 4.97 -0.20 -3.36
N TYR A 42 3.73 -0.70 -3.30
CA TYR A 42 2.63 -0.18 -4.11
C TYR A 42 2.36 1.29 -3.80
N ALA A 43 2.28 1.67 -2.52
CA ALA A 43 2.09 3.06 -2.12
C ALA A 43 3.21 3.97 -2.64
N ILE A 44 4.47 3.57 -2.49
CA ILE A 44 5.64 4.32 -2.99
C ILE A 44 5.58 4.45 -4.51
N PHE A 45 5.39 3.35 -5.24
CA PHE A 45 5.31 3.35 -6.71
C PHE A 45 4.14 4.20 -7.22
N PHE A 46 3.07 4.31 -6.45
CA PHE A 46 1.91 5.14 -6.76
C PHE A 46 2.12 6.64 -6.47
N PHE A 47 3.02 6.95 -5.52
CA PHE A 47 3.48 8.31 -5.26
C PHE A 47 4.57 8.76 -6.25
N THR A 48 5.47 7.86 -6.65
CA THR A 48 6.60 8.16 -7.55
C THR A 48 6.29 7.94 -9.04
N GLY A 49 5.30 7.10 -9.35
CA GLY A 49 4.90 6.68 -10.70
C GLY A 49 3.53 7.20 -11.13
N GLY A 50 3.12 8.37 -10.63
CA GLY A 50 2.10 9.13 -11.35
C GLY A 50 2.59 9.35 -12.79
N PRO A 51 1.77 9.12 -13.83
CA PRO A 51 2.12 9.56 -15.19
C PRO A 51 2.55 11.02 -15.09
N GLY A 52 3.71 11.35 -15.66
CA GLY A 52 4.29 12.70 -15.62
C GLY A 52 3.24 13.78 -15.86
N ASP A 53 3.36 14.98 -15.29
CA ASP A 53 4.60 15.75 -15.24
C ASP A 53 5.53 15.47 -16.44
N ARG A 54 4.92 15.44 -17.62
CA ARG A 54 5.56 15.82 -18.87
C ARG A 54 4.67 16.89 -19.48
N SER A 55 5.29 18.04 -19.74
CA SER A 55 4.82 19.28 -20.37
C SER A 55 3.85 20.15 -19.59
#